data_AF-A0A966Q3A3-F1
#
_entry.id   AF-A0A966Q3A3-F1
#
_cell.length_a   1.000
_cell.length_b   1.000
_cell.length_c   1.000
_cell.angle_alpha   90.00
_cell.angle_beta   90.00
_cell.angle_gamma   90.00
#
_symmetry.space_group_name_H-M   'P 1'
#
loop_
_entity.id
_entity.type
_entity.pdbx_description
1 polymer ?
#
loop_
_entity_poly.entity_id
_entity_poly.type
_entity_poly.pdbx_seq_one_letter_code
_entity_poly.pdbx_strand_id
1 'polypeptide(L)' 'MKKVNVEILNTLARIAEANDDSNIKFCAAIVRGNKIVSYGFNRNKSHPFQAKFSKNPEAIFLHAEVHAIKNALRE' A
#
# COMPACT_ATOMS: atom_id res chain seq x y z
N MET A 1 -9.01 -3.29 -20.55
CA MET A 1 -8.26 -3.50 -19.29
C MET A 1 -7.54 -4.85 -19.37
N LYS A 2 -6.24 -4.92 -19.08
CA LYS A 2 -5.55 -6.22 -18.95
C LYS A 2 -6.29 -7.03 -17.86
N LYS A 3 -6.55 -8.32 -18.09
CA LYS A 3 -7.14 -9.20 -17.07
C LYS A 3 -6.25 -9.15 -15.83
N VAL A 4 -6.75 -8.53 -14.76
CA VAL A 4 -6.10 -8.55 -13.45
C VAL A 4 -6.28 -9.97 -12.90
N ASN A 5 -5.19 -10.59 -12.42
CA ASN A 5 -5.30 -11.90 -11.79
C ASN A 5 -6.06 -11.77 -10.47
N VAL A 6 -7.21 -12.47 -10.38
CA VAL A 6 -8.09 -12.46 -9.21
C VAL A 6 -7.38 -12.99 -7.96
N GLU A 7 -6.43 -13.92 -8.12
CA GLU A 7 -5.64 -14.43 -7.00
C GLU A 7 -4.83 -13.32 -6.32
N ILE A 8 -4.26 -12.40 -7.11
CA ILE A 8 -3.52 -11.25 -6.57
C ILE A 8 -4.46 -10.39 -5.73
N LEU A 9 -5.67 -10.12 -6.20
CA LEU A 9 -6.66 -9.34 -5.45
C LEU A 9 -7.06 -10.04 -4.15
N ASN A 10 -7.27 -11.36 -4.18
CA ASN A 10 -7.57 -12.14 -2.98
C ASN A 10 -6.42 -12.09 -1.96
N THR A 11 -5.16 -12.16 -2.41
CA THR A 11 -4.00 -11.98 -1.54
C THR A 11 -3.98 -10.60 -0.90
N LEU A 12 -4.23 -9.53 -1.67
CA LEU A 12 -4.27 -8.16 -1.15
C LEU A 12 -5.39 -7.95 -0.14
N ALA A 13 -6.56 -8.55 -0.37
CA ALA A 13 -7.68 -8.51 0.57
C ALA A 13 -7.32 -9.15 1.92
N ARG A 14 -6.66 -10.32 1.92
CA ARG A 14 -6.19 -10.97 3.15
C ARG A 14 -5.14 -10.14 3.90
N ILE A 15 -4.23 -9.50 3.17
CA ILE A 15 -3.22 -8.61 3.77
C ILE A 15 -3.89 -7.38 4.39
N ALA A 16 -4.90 -6.82 3.71
CA ALA A 16 -5.68 -5.70 4.24
C ALA A 16 -6.43 -6.12 5.51
N GLU A 17 -7.10 -7.27 5.51
CA GLU A 17 -7.85 -7.78 6.67
C GLU A 17 -6.96 -7.95 7.91
N ALA A 18 -5.74 -8.44 7.73
CA ALA A 18 -4.74 -8.61 8.79
C ALA A 18 -4.12 -7.29 9.32
N ASN A 19 -4.45 -6.14 8.73
CA ASN A 19 -3.94 -4.85 9.17
C ASN A 19 -4.78 -4.30 10.33
N ASP A 20 -4.23 -4.26 11.55
CA ASP A 20 -4.93 -3.75 12.73
C ASP A 20 -4.61 -2.28 13.05
N ASP A 21 -3.71 -1.66 12.28
CA ASP A 21 -3.22 -0.30 12.52
C ASP A 21 -4.16 0.80 11.97
N SER A 22 -5.32 0.47 11.38
CA SER A 22 -6.24 1.46 10.82
C SER A 22 -7.71 1.02 10.82
N ASN A 23 -8.61 1.99 10.99
CA ASN A 23 -10.06 1.78 10.98
C ASN A 23 -10.61 1.37 9.60
N ILE A 24 -9.98 1.85 8.53
CA ILE A 24 -10.29 1.47 7.15
C ILE A 24 -9.12 0.62 6.68
N LYS A 25 -9.38 -0.63 6.32
CA LYS A 25 -8.33 -1.59 5.96
C LYS A 25 -8.21 -1.69 4.44
N PHE A 26 -7.08 -1.26 3.87
CA PHE A 26 -6.82 -1.44 2.44
C PHE A 26 -5.34 -1.66 2.14
N CYS A 27 -5.09 -2.39 1.04
CA CYS A 27 -3.77 -2.80 0.58
C CYS A 27 -3.61 -2.43 -0.90
N ALA A 28 -2.41 -1.99 -1.27
CA ALA A 28 -2.02 -1.69 -2.63
C ALA A 28 -0.78 -2.52 -2.99
N ALA A 29 -0.63 -2.85 -4.27
CA ALA A 29 0.55 -3.55 -4.76
C ALA A 29 1.00 -3.07 -6.12
N ILE A 30 2.32 -3.16 -6.32
CA ILE A 30 2.96 -2.96 -7.61
C ILE A 30 3.08 -4.31 -8.27
N VAL A 31 2.42 -4.49 -9.42
CA VAL A 31 2.39 -5.75 -10.16
C VAL A 31 3.06 -5.56 -11.52
N ARG A 32 4.03 -6.42 -11.85
CA ARG A 32 4.68 -6.45 -13.16
C ARG A 32 4.72 -7.87 -13.69
N GLY A 33 4.21 -8.08 -14.90
CA GLY A 33 4.17 -9.41 -15.52
C GLY A 33 3.41 -10.45 -14.70
N ASN A 34 2.26 -10.07 -14.12
CA ASN A 34 1.43 -10.93 -13.27
C ASN A 34 2.10 -11.40 -11.96
N LYS A 35 3.17 -10.73 -11.53
CA LYS A 35 3.85 -10.99 -10.27
C LYS A 35 3.82 -9.73 -9.40
N ILE A 36 3.56 -9.91 -8.11
CA ILE A 36 3.66 -8.84 -7.11
C ILE A 36 5.14 -8.54 -6.91
N VAL A 37 5.54 -7.29 -7.19
CA VAL A 37 6.90 -6.77 -6.96
C VAL A 37 7.01 -6.27 -5.52
N SER A 38 5.99 -5.53 -5.07
CA SER A 38 5.87 -5.04 -3.71
C SER A 38 4.39 -4.86 -3.35
N TYR A 39 4.11 -4.80 -2.07
CA TYR A 39 2.80 -4.44 -1.52
C TYR A 39 2.96 -3.47 -0.36
N GLY A 40 1.89 -2.78 -0.02
CA GLY A 40 1.82 -1.85 1.09
C GLY A 40 0.40 -1.77 1.61
N PHE A 41 0.26 -1.62 2.91
CA PHE A 41 -1.00 -1.38 3.60
C PHE A 41 -0.96 -0.01 4.27
N ASN A 42 -2.15 0.55 4.51
CA ASN A 42 -2.29 1.83 5.17
C ASN A 42 -2.00 1.72 6.66
N ARG A 43 -1.39 2.74 7.27
CA ARG A 43 -1.13 2.73 8.71
C ARG A 43 -1.23 4.11 9.31
N ASN A 44 -1.66 4.17 10.55
CA ASN A 44 -1.80 5.43 11.28
C ASN A 44 -0.45 6.06 11.68
N LYS A 45 0.68 5.41 11.35
CA LYS A 45 2.02 5.93 11.62
C LYS A 45 2.51 6.88 10.54
N SER A 46 2.97 8.03 11.00
CA SER A 46 3.67 9.05 10.24
C SER A 46 4.97 8.52 9.66
N HIS A 47 5.21 8.74 8.36
CA HIS A 47 6.47 8.41 7.71
C HIS A 47 7.06 9.64 6.99
N PRO A 48 8.38 9.92 7.09
CA PRO A 48 9.01 11.04 6.39
C PRO A 48 8.79 11.02 4.88
N PHE A 49 8.73 9.81 4.31
CA PHE A 49 8.42 9.60 2.89
C PHE A 49 7.00 10.07 2.53
N GLN A 50 6.01 9.89 3.41
CA GLN A 50 4.68 10.44 3.22
C GLN A 50 4.72 11.98 3.26
N ALA A 51 5.42 12.57 4.23
CA ALA A 51 5.54 14.02 4.37
C ALA A 51 6.15 14.69 3.11
N LYS A 52 7.08 14.01 2.42
CA LYS A 52 7.68 14.49 1.16
C LYS A 52 6.66 14.61 0.01
N PHE A 53 5.62 13.79 -0.01
CA PHE A 53 4.66 13.70 -1.11
C PHE A 53 3.21 14.08 -0.70
N SER A 54 2.98 14.38 0.57
CA SER A 54 1.68 14.81 1.09
C SER A 54 1.36 16.25 0.65
N LYS A 55 0.12 16.47 0.21
CA LYS A 55 -0.41 17.81 -0.08
C LYS A 55 -0.66 18.64 1.18
N ASN A 56 -1.06 17.98 2.27
CA ASN A 56 -1.34 18.61 3.55
C ASN A 56 -0.31 18.15 4.59
N PRO A 57 0.31 19.06 5.37
CA PRO A 57 1.27 18.69 6.42
C PRO A 57 0.65 17.79 7.50
N GLU A 58 -0.63 18.02 7.77
CA GLU A 58 -1.47 17.30 8.74
C GLU A 58 -1.83 15.87 8.28
N ALA A 59 -1.71 15.57 6.98
CA ALA A 59 -2.01 14.26 6.40
C ALA A 59 -0.79 13.36 6.53
N ILE A 60 -0.57 12.87 7.74
CA ILE A 60 0.64 12.14 8.12
C ILE A 60 0.48 10.63 7.98
N PHE A 61 -0.73 10.11 7.80
CA PHE A 61 -0.98 8.68 7.67
C PHE A 61 -0.28 8.11 6.43
N LEU A 62 0.45 7.00 6.59
CA LEU A 62 1.08 6.36 5.45
C LEU A 62 0.01 5.61 4.63
N HIS A 63 -0.19 6.04 3.40
CA HIS A 63 -1.13 5.40 2.49
C HIS A 63 -0.57 4.07 1.97
N ALA A 64 -1.47 3.12 1.67
CA ALA A 64 -1.11 1.82 1.12
C ALA A 64 -0.27 1.93 -0.16
N GLU A 65 -0.61 2.88 -1.03
CA GLU A 65 0.07 3.15 -2.30
C GLU A 65 1.51 3.61 -2.07
N VAL A 66 1.70 4.59 -1.19
CA VAL A 66 3.01 5.17 -0.85
C VAL A 66 3.88 4.11 -0.18
N HIS A 67 3.29 3.30 0.69
CA HIS A 67 3.98 2.16 1.30
C HIS A 67 4.42 1.11 0.26
N ALA A 68 3.59 0.80 -0.74
CA ALA A 68 3.95 -0.13 -1.80
C ALA A 68 5.12 0.39 -2.65
N ILE A 69 5.13 1.69 -2.97
CA ILE A 69 6.22 2.34 -3.71
C ILE A 69 7.51 2.33 -2.88
N LYS A 70 7.44 2.78 -1.63
CA LYS A 70 8.56 2.74 -0.68
C LYS A 70 9.18 1.34 -0.61
N ASN A 71 8.35 0.31 -0.44
CA ASN A 71 8.81 -1.08 -0.40
C ASN A 71 9.45 -1.55 -1.71
N ALA A 72 8.95 -1.09 -2.87
CA ALA A 72 9.59 -1.39 -4.16
C ALA A 72 10.95 -0.70 -4.31
N LEU A 73 11.09 0.53 -3.78
CA LEU A 73 12.34 1.28 -3.78
C LEU A 73 13.34 0.81 -2.72
N ARG A 74 12.87 0.03 -1.73
CA ARG A 74 13.65 -0.43 -0.56
C ARG A 74 14.18 0.73 0.31
N GLU A 75 13.46 1.85 0.30
CA GLU A 75 13.65 3.02 1.20
C GLU A 75 12.69 2.96 2.38
#